data_AF-A0A2G9UPW0-F1
#
_entry.id   AF-A0A2G9UPW0-F1
#
_cell.length_a   1.000
_cell.length_b   1.000
_cell.length_c   1.000
_cell.angle_alpha   90.00
_cell.angle_beta   90.00
_cell.angle_gamma   90.00
#
_symmetry.space_group_name_H-M   'P 1'
#
loop_
_entity.id
_entity.type
_entity.pdbx_description
1 polymer ?
#
loop_
_entity_poly.entity_id
_entity_poly.type
_entity_poly.pdbx_seq_one_letter_code
_entity_poly.pdbx_strand_id
1 'polypeptide(L)'
;MFDSLEKFDLDSIAEYVRRLQNDDGSFGDEVDTRFSFCAVATLFLVDRLHVIDLDKAVRYVLSCYNFDGGFGTRPGSESHAGQVYCCLGTLCIARRLESIDRDRTAEWLAQRQCASGGLNGRPEKLPDVCYSWWVLASLAMLRRLDWVDKGAMVRFIYACQDDETGGFADRPGDCPDPFHTLFGIAGLSLLGDDSLRPVDAVFCMPKYMLKEKTLC
;
A
#
# COMPACT_ATOMS: atom_id res chain seq x y z
N MET A 1 -18.24 -5.73 -6.93
CA MET A 1 -18.12 -4.84 -5.75
C MET A 1 -18.83 -3.51 -6.02
N PHE A 2 -18.38 -2.73 -7.01
CA PHE A 2 -19.01 -1.45 -7.33
C PHE A 2 -20.46 -1.56 -7.84
N ASP A 3 -20.81 -2.64 -8.55
CA ASP A 3 -22.18 -2.88 -9.07
C ASP A 3 -23.17 -3.34 -7.98
N SER A 4 -22.88 -3.03 -6.72
CA SER A 4 -23.78 -3.26 -5.58
C SER A 4 -23.62 -2.19 -4.51
N LEU A 5 -22.94 -1.07 -4.81
CA LEU A 5 -22.83 0.05 -3.88
C LEU A 5 -24.19 0.66 -3.56
N GLU A 6 -25.15 0.61 -4.49
CA GLU A 6 -26.52 1.09 -4.23
C GLU A 6 -27.25 0.33 -3.11
N LYS A 7 -26.73 -0.83 -2.68
CA LYS A 7 -27.30 -1.61 -1.57
C LYS A 7 -26.89 -1.10 -0.20
N PHE A 8 -25.94 -0.16 -0.14
CA PHE A 8 -25.40 0.37 1.11
C PHE A 8 -25.79 1.84 1.28
N ASP A 9 -25.98 2.25 2.53
CA ASP A 9 -26.10 3.66 2.88
C ASP A 9 -24.70 4.29 2.91
N LEU A 10 -24.29 4.84 1.77
CA LEU A 10 -22.97 5.43 1.59
C LEU A 10 -22.80 6.72 2.43
N ASP A 11 -23.88 7.43 2.71
CA ASP A 11 -23.84 8.66 3.51
C ASP A 11 -23.62 8.32 4.99
N SER A 12 -24.26 7.27 5.50
CA SER A 12 -23.99 6.75 6.85
C SER A 12 -22.56 6.21 7.00
N ILE A 13 -22.02 5.54 5.98
CA ILE A 13 -20.61 5.10 5.96
C ILE A 13 -19.69 6.32 6.02
N ALA A 14 -19.95 7.33 5.18
CA ALA A 14 -19.15 8.54 5.13
C ALA A 14 -19.19 9.32 6.44
N GLU A 15 -20.37 9.43 7.07
CA GLU A 15 -20.55 10.09 8.36
C GLU A 15 -19.88 9.33 9.51
N TYR A 16 -19.83 7.99 9.44
CA TYR A 16 -19.02 7.21 10.37
C TYR A 16 -17.53 7.55 10.24
N VAL A 17 -16.97 7.49 9.03
CA VAL A 17 -15.55 7.78 8.80
C VAL A 17 -15.21 9.24 9.16
N ARG A 18 -16.09 10.19 8.83
CA ARG A 18 -15.92 11.62 9.16
C ARG A 18 -15.73 11.84 10.65
N ARG A 19 -16.53 11.18 11.49
CA ARG A 19 -16.47 11.32 12.95
C ARG A 19 -15.19 10.76 13.57
N LEU A 20 -14.43 9.96 12.83
CA LEU A 20 -13.14 9.45 13.26
C LEU A 20 -11.99 10.41 12.99
N GLN A 21 -12.19 11.51 12.25
CA GLN A 21 -11.12 12.47 12.00
C GLN A 21 -10.81 13.29 13.27
N ASN A 22 -9.56 13.21 13.71
CA ASN A 22 -9.04 13.95 14.86
C ASN A 22 -8.64 15.38 14.48
N ASP A 23 -8.46 16.24 15.49
CA ASP A 23 -8.13 17.66 15.30
C ASP A 23 -6.80 17.88 14.54
N ASP A 24 -5.83 16.98 14.74
CA ASP A 24 -4.52 16.99 14.10
C ASP A 24 -4.52 16.44 12.66
N GLY A 25 -5.65 15.86 12.22
CA GLY A 25 -5.83 15.27 10.90
C GLY A 25 -5.67 13.75 10.83
N SER A 26 -5.24 13.09 11.92
CA SER A 26 -5.24 11.63 12.02
C SER A 26 -6.66 11.06 12.09
N PHE A 27 -6.80 9.73 12.04
CA PHE A 27 -8.10 9.06 12.10
C PHE A 27 -8.11 7.95 13.17
N GLY A 28 -9.20 7.87 13.92
CA GLY A 28 -9.45 6.85 14.93
C GLY A 28 -8.81 7.13 16.29
N ASP A 29 -9.11 6.27 17.27
CA ASP A 29 -8.58 6.40 18.63
C ASP A 29 -7.10 5.99 18.73
N GLU A 30 -6.69 4.99 17.93
CA GLU A 30 -5.28 4.64 17.77
C GLU A 30 -4.69 5.45 16.62
N VAL A 31 -3.64 6.21 16.93
CA VAL A 31 -2.98 7.09 15.97
C VAL A 31 -1.95 6.29 15.16
N ASP A 32 -2.37 5.87 13.94
CA ASP A 32 -1.56 5.11 12.97
C ASP A 32 -1.89 5.52 11.52
N THR A 33 -0.90 5.63 10.64
CA THR A 33 -1.12 6.05 9.23
C THR A 33 -2.00 5.09 8.44
N ARG A 34 -2.12 3.82 8.86
CA ARG A 34 -3.07 2.85 8.29
C ARG A 34 -4.50 3.36 8.36
N PHE A 35 -4.91 3.95 9.48
CA PHE A 35 -6.28 4.48 9.63
C PHE A 35 -6.51 5.69 8.73
N SER A 36 -5.48 6.53 8.52
CA SER A 36 -5.57 7.65 7.58
C SER A 36 -5.79 7.15 6.15
N PHE A 37 -5.03 6.15 5.72
CA PHE A 37 -5.21 5.55 4.39
C PHE A 37 -6.58 4.88 4.25
N CYS A 38 -6.99 4.05 5.21
CA CYS A 38 -8.29 3.37 5.18
C CYS A 38 -9.46 4.38 5.11
N ALA A 39 -9.41 5.46 5.90
CA ALA A 39 -10.43 6.50 5.89
C ALA A 39 -10.51 7.21 4.53
N VAL A 40 -9.37 7.69 4.03
CA VAL A 40 -9.29 8.43 2.76
C VAL A 40 -9.64 7.54 1.57
N ALA A 41 -9.16 6.29 1.54
CA ALA A 41 -9.50 5.32 0.51
C ALA A 41 -11.00 4.97 0.53
N THR A 42 -11.57 4.71 1.69
CA THR A 42 -13.02 4.42 1.82
C THR A 42 -13.83 5.57 1.24
N LEU A 43 -13.58 6.79 1.68
CA LEU A 43 -14.33 7.98 1.23
C LEU A 43 -14.13 8.28 -0.26
N PHE A 44 -12.94 8.03 -0.81
CA PHE A 44 -12.70 8.16 -2.25
C PHE A 44 -13.48 7.13 -3.07
N LEU A 45 -13.50 5.87 -2.62
CA LEU A 45 -14.19 4.78 -3.33
C LEU A 45 -15.71 4.96 -3.33
N VAL A 46 -16.28 5.60 -2.31
CA VAL A 46 -17.73 5.88 -2.21
C VAL A 46 -18.13 7.30 -2.62
N ASP A 47 -17.23 8.08 -3.23
CA ASP A 47 -17.48 9.45 -3.70
C ASP A 47 -17.94 10.43 -2.59
N ARG A 48 -17.31 10.33 -1.42
CA ARG A 48 -17.59 11.17 -0.23
C ARG A 48 -16.34 11.79 0.38
N LEU A 49 -15.24 11.93 -0.36
CA LEU A 49 -14.01 12.53 0.14
C LEU A 49 -14.19 13.96 0.70
N HIS A 50 -15.19 14.68 0.19
CA HIS A 50 -15.50 16.06 0.60
C HIS A 50 -16.03 16.20 2.04
N VAL A 51 -16.37 15.11 2.73
CA VAL A 51 -16.92 15.19 4.09
C VAL A 51 -15.85 15.41 5.18
N ILE A 52 -14.57 15.20 4.85
CA ILE A 52 -13.42 15.37 5.76
C ILE A 52 -12.57 16.58 5.40
N ASP A 53 -11.76 17.04 6.35
CA ASP A 53 -10.67 17.99 6.09
C ASP A 53 -9.47 17.24 5.49
N LEU A 54 -9.44 17.14 4.15
CA LEU A 54 -8.39 16.42 3.44
C LEU A 54 -7.00 17.06 3.63
N ASP A 55 -6.94 18.39 3.75
CA ASP A 55 -5.66 19.09 3.93
C ASP A 55 -5.06 18.83 5.32
N LYS A 56 -5.88 18.70 6.36
CA LYS A 56 -5.43 18.19 7.66
C LYS A 56 -4.92 16.75 7.57
N ALA A 57 -5.65 15.86 6.90
CA ALA A 57 -5.23 14.48 6.72
C ALA A 57 -3.86 14.38 6.02
N VAL A 58 -3.66 15.17 4.95
CA VAL A 58 -2.38 15.27 4.25
C VAL A 58 -1.28 15.82 5.16
N ARG A 59 -1.55 16.88 5.93
CA ARG A 59 -0.57 17.43 6.90
C ARG A 59 -0.15 16.40 7.95
N TYR A 60 -1.10 15.62 8.48
CA TYR A 60 -0.80 14.56 9.43
C TYR A 60 0.11 13.49 8.80
N VAL A 61 -0.25 12.97 7.62
CA VAL A 61 0.57 12.00 6.87
C VAL A 61 1.98 12.53 6.62
N LEU A 62 2.12 13.78 6.18
CA LEU A 62 3.43 14.40 5.94
C LEU A 62 4.25 14.58 7.21
N SER A 63 3.62 14.75 8.39
CA SER A 63 4.35 14.79 9.66
C SER A 63 4.93 13.43 10.09
N CYS A 64 4.51 12.34 9.43
CA CYS A 64 5.08 11.00 9.60
C CYS A 64 6.25 10.71 8.64
N TYR A 65 6.60 11.64 7.75
CA TYR A 65 7.72 11.50 6.82
C TYR A 65 9.06 11.70 7.53
N ASN A 66 9.97 10.73 7.37
CA ASN A 66 11.23 10.70 8.10
C ASN A 66 12.40 11.19 7.26
N PHE A 67 13.50 11.52 7.96
CA PHE A 67 14.75 11.95 7.33
C PHE A 67 15.35 10.90 6.41
N ASP A 68 15.02 9.62 6.52
CA ASP A 68 15.55 8.56 5.66
C ASP A 68 14.76 8.40 4.35
N GLY A 69 13.68 9.16 4.17
CA GLY A 69 12.77 9.08 3.02
C GLY A 69 11.60 8.13 3.20
N GLY A 70 11.51 7.42 4.34
CA GLY A 70 10.38 6.56 4.67
C GLY A 70 9.27 7.26 5.48
N PHE A 71 8.27 6.48 5.89
CA PHE A 71 7.19 6.90 6.78
C PHE A 71 7.06 5.93 7.94
N GLY A 72 6.81 6.47 9.14
CA GLY A 72 6.49 5.69 10.34
C GLY A 72 4.99 5.59 10.61
N THR A 73 4.61 4.85 11.66
CA THR A 73 3.21 4.72 12.10
C THR A 73 2.60 6.03 12.58
N ARG A 74 3.44 6.90 13.16
CA ARG A 74 3.12 8.24 13.66
C ARG A 74 4.38 9.10 13.65
N PRO A 75 4.30 10.43 13.85
CA PRO A 75 5.47 11.30 13.80
C PRO A 75 6.62 10.81 14.70
N GLY A 76 7.83 10.76 14.15
CA GLY A 76 9.03 10.30 14.83
C GLY A 76 9.18 8.78 15.01
N SER A 77 8.25 7.97 14.50
CA SER A 77 8.37 6.51 14.52
C SER A 77 9.29 6.01 13.40
N GLU A 78 9.91 4.83 13.60
CA GLU A 78 10.76 4.18 12.61
C GLU A 78 10.03 3.97 11.27
N SER A 79 10.75 4.20 10.17
CA SER A 79 10.22 4.00 8.82
C SER A 79 9.92 2.52 8.53
N HIS A 80 8.76 2.26 7.94
CA HIS A 80 8.31 0.91 7.61
C HIS A 80 7.58 0.86 6.27
N ALA A 81 7.87 -0.13 5.42
CA ALA A 81 7.35 -0.20 4.04
C ALA A 81 5.81 -0.23 3.99
N GLY A 82 5.15 -0.92 4.91
CA GLY A 82 3.68 -0.91 5.02
C GLY A 82 3.10 0.48 5.36
N GLN A 83 3.83 1.28 6.12
CA GLN A 83 3.42 2.66 6.45
C GLN A 83 3.70 3.59 5.26
N VAL A 84 4.83 3.40 4.57
CA VAL A 84 5.11 4.09 3.29
C VAL A 84 3.99 3.86 2.28
N TYR A 85 3.51 2.62 2.11
CA TYR A 85 2.37 2.31 1.25
C TYR A 85 1.12 3.10 1.64
N CYS A 86 0.74 3.10 2.92
CA CYS A 86 -0.45 3.81 3.39
C CYS A 86 -0.35 5.33 3.17
N CYS A 87 0.81 5.92 3.48
CA CYS A 87 1.06 7.33 3.28
C CYS A 87 1.05 7.71 1.80
N LEU A 88 1.74 6.96 0.94
CA LEU A 88 1.76 7.20 -0.50
C LEU A 88 0.37 7.02 -1.12
N GLY A 89 -0.40 6.00 -0.70
CA GLY A 89 -1.78 5.81 -1.15
C GLY A 89 -2.67 6.99 -0.80
N THR A 90 -2.53 7.53 0.43
CA THR A 90 -3.23 8.74 0.86
C THR A 90 -2.84 9.96 0.00
N LEU A 91 -1.55 10.15 -0.25
CA LEU A 91 -1.04 11.24 -1.10
C LEU A 91 -1.44 11.08 -2.57
N CYS A 92 -1.56 9.85 -3.09
CA CYS A 92 -2.07 9.59 -4.44
C CYS A 92 -3.53 10.04 -4.57
N ILE A 93 -4.38 9.61 -3.62
CA ILE A 93 -5.79 9.99 -3.58
C ILE A 93 -5.94 11.51 -3.47
N ALA A 94 -5.13 12.15 -2.63
CA ALA A 94 -5.14 13.59 -2.45
C ALA A 94 -4.48 14.38 -3.60
N ARG A 95 -3.82 13.71 -4.55
CA ARG A 95 -2.99 14.34 -5.61
C ARG A 95 -1.93 15.27 -5.04
N ARG A 96 -1.17 14.75 -4.06
CA ARG A 96 -0.15 15.47 -3.26
C ARG A 96 1.20 14.74 -3.18
N LEU A 97 1.49 13.84 -4.13
CA LEU A 97 2.79 13.14 -4.17
C LEU A 97 3.98 14.09 -4.35
N GLU A 98 3.76 15.31 -4.84
CA GLU A 98 4.79 16.36 -4.99
C GLU A 98 5.23 16.98 -3.65
N SER A 99 4.50 16.69 -2.56
CA SER A 99 4.84 17.18 -1.21
C SER A 99 5.99 16.43 -0.55
N ILE A 100 6.54 15.40 -1.20
CA ILE A 100 7.68 14.61 -0.72
C ILE A 100 8.78 14.49 -1.77
N ASP A 101 9.98 14.15 -1.32
CA ASP A 101 11.06 13.72 -2.21
C ASP A 101 10.80 12.28 -2.68
N ARG A 102 10.22 12.17 -3.88
CA ARG A 102 9.81 10.89 -4.48
C ARG A 102 10.99 9.96 -4.74
N ASP A 103 12.12 10.51 -5.19
CA ASP A 103 13.29 9.70 -5.53
C ASP A 103 13.98 9.21 -4.25
N ARG A 104 14.04 10.04 -3.20
CA ARG A 104 14.53 9.59 -1.89
C ARG A 104 13.67 8.48 -1.29
N THR A 105 12.35 8.60 -1.38
CA THR A 105 11.44 7.53 -0.92
C THR A 105 11.60 6.26 -1.75
N ALA A 106 11.73 6.38 -3.08
CA ALA A 106 11.97 5.25 -3.96
C ALA A 106 13.32 4.58 -3.68
N GLU A 107 14.37 5.34 -3.37
CA GLU A 107 15.67 4.82 -2.97
C GLU A 107 15.57 4.03 -1.66
N TRP A 108 14.91 4.58 -0.64
CA TRP A 108 14.67 3.90 0.63
C TRP A 108 13.93 2.57 0.42
N LEU A 109 12.93 2.55 -0.47
CA LEU A 109 12.17 1.35 -0.82
C LEU A 109 13.02 0.32 -1.59
N ALA A 110 13.82 0.75 -2.57
CA ALA A 110 14.69 -0.13 -3.35
C ALA A 110 15.75 -0.82 -2.47
N GLN A 111 16.27 -0.12 -1.46
CA GLN A 111 17.18 -0.66 -0.45
C GLN A 111 16.52 -1.68 0.51
N ARG A 112 15.24 -2.01 0.34
CA ARG A 112 14.59 -3.13 1.06
C ARG A 112 14.85 -4.48 0.41
N GLN A 113 15.39 -4.52 -0.82
CA GLN A 113 15.65 -5.79 -1.49
C GLN A 113 16.85 -6.50 -0.86
N CYS A 114 16.60 -7.66 -0.29
CA CYS A 114 17.61 -8.49 0.36
C CYS A 114 18.37 -9.34 -0.68
N ALA A 115 19.50 -9.92 -0.25
CA ALA A 115 20.29 -10.83 -1.08
C ALA A 115 19.51 -12.08 -1.56
N SER A 116 18.44 -12.46 -0.86
CA SER A 116 17.52 -13.53 -1.30
C SER A 116 16.64 -13.15 -2.50
N GLY A 117 16.61 -11.88 -2.89
CA GLY A 117 15.69 -11.31 -3.88
C GLY A 117 14.38 -10.78 -3.30
N GLY A 118 13.98 -11.26 -2.12
CA GLY A 118 12.79 -10.79 -1.40
C GLY A 118 12.98 -9.41 -0.76
N LEU A 119 11.88 -8.80 -0.33
CA LEU A 119 11.85 -7.44 0.24
C LEU A 119 11.55 -7.52 1.74
N ASN A 120 12.17 -6.64 2.54
CA ASN A 120 11.87 -6.50 3.97
C ASN A 120 11.07 -5.23 4.28
N GLY A 121 10.45 -5.20 5.46
CA GLY A 121 9.65 -4.04 5.89
C GLY A 121 10.46 -2.86 6.37
N ARG A 122 11.67 -3.12 6.85
CA ARG A 122 12.58 -2.12 7.43
C ARG A 122 14.02 -2.69 7.46
N PRO A 123 15.04 -1.82 7.57
CA PRO A 123 16.45 -2.25 7.61
C PRO A 123 16.71 -3.36 8.64
N GLU A 124 17.68 -4.23 8.33
CA GLU A 124 18.13 -5.33 9.21
C GLU A 124 17.02 -6.33 9.62
N LYS A 125 15.98 -6.48 8.80
CA LYS A 125 14.94 -7.52 8.96
C LYS A 125 14.92 -8.49 7.81
N LEU A 126 14.31 -9.65 8.08
CA LEU A 126 14.15 -10.72 7.11
C LEU A 126 13.18 -10.31 5.99
N PRO A 127 13.35 -10.86 4.78
CA PRO A 127 12.39 -10.70 3.71
C PRO A 127 11.07 -11.42 4.04
N ASP A 128 9.98 -10.99 3.41
CA ASP A 128 8.63 -11.52 3.57
C ASP A 128 7.83 -11.21 2.28
N VAL A 129 7.06 -12.19 1.79
CA VAL A 129 6.26 -12.08 0.56
C VAL A 129 5.30 -10.90 0.59
N CYS A 130 4.74 -10.49 1.73
CA CYS A 130 3.80 -9.36 1.74
C CYS A 130 4.45 -8.04 1.31
N TYR A 131 5.77 -7.88 1.49
CA TYR A 131 6.51 -6.72 0.97
C TYR A 131 6.68 -6.74 -0.56
N SER A 132 6.43 -7.87 -1.22
CA SER A 132 6.21 -7.89 -2.67
C SER A 132 5.05 -6.99 -3.08
N TRP A 133 4.06 -6.77 -2.21
CA TRP A 133 3.05 -5.76 -2.45
C TRP A 133 3.47 -4.41 -1.88
N TRP A 134 3.71 -4.30 -0.57
CA TRP A 134 3.89 -3.01 0.08
C TRP A 134 5.01 -2.16 -0.53
N VAL A 135 6.12 -2.78 -0.93
CA VAL A 135 7.23 -2.06 -1.55
C VAL A 135 7.00 -1.86 -3.05
N LEU A 136 6.61 -2.88 -3.81
CA LEU A 136 6.42 -2.75 -5.26
C LEU A 136 5.28 -1.80 -5.61
N ALA A 137 4.16 -1.85 -4.89
CA ALA A 137 3.05 -0.93 -5.10
C ALA A 137 3.46 0.51 -4.79
N SER A 138 4.25 0.73 -3.74
CA SER A 138 4.85 2.04 -3.43
C SER A 138 5.77 2.53 -4.55
N LEU A 139 6.64 1.67 -5.07
CA LEU A 139 7.49 2.01 -6.22
C LEU A 139 6.67 2.27 -7.50
N ALA A 140 5.57 1.54 -7.71
CA ALA A 140 4.66 1.76 -8.83
C ALA A 140 3.98 3.14 -8.73
N MET A 141 3.45 3.50 -7.54
CA MET A 141 2.89 4.84 -7.26
C MET A 141 3.89 5.96 -7.55
N LEU A 142 5.19 5.72 -7.28
CA LEU A 142 6.28 6.66 -7.55
C LEU A 142 6.83 6.59 -8.98
N ARG A 143 6.38 5.63 -9.81
CA ARG A 143 6.90 5.34 -11.15
C ARG A 143 8.40 4.99 -11.14
N ARG A 144 8.80 4.12 -10.21
CA ARG A 144 10.18 3.65 -9.97
C ARG A 144 10.27 2.14 -9.80
N LEU A 145 9.31 1.39 -10.36
CA LEU A 145 9.27 -0.06 -10.21
C LEU A 145 10.52 -0.77 -10.77
N ASP A 146 11.21 -0.15 -11.73
CA ASP A 146 12.46 -0.67 -12.31
C ASP A 146 13.70 -0.51 -11.41
N TRP A 147 13.55 0.06 -10.20
CA TRP A 147 14.67 0.26 -9.27
C TRP A 147 15.00 -0.97 -8.42
N VAL A 148 14.22 -2.05 -8.55
CA VAL A 148 14.47 -3.35 -7.92
C VAL A 148 14.75 -4.41 -8.98
N ASP A 149 15.50 -5.46 -8.62
CA ASP A 149 15.66 -6.63 -9.47
C ASP A 149 14.35 -7.43 -9.50
N LYS A 150 13.56 -7.19 -10.55
CA LYS A 150 12.28 -7.87 -10.78
C LYS A 150 12.45 -9.39 -10.91
N GLY A 151 13.52 -9.85 -11.55
CA GLY A 151 13.77 -11.27 -11.74
C GLY A 151 14.05 -11.99 -10.43
N ALA A 152 14.85 -11.36 -9.55
CA ALA A 152 15.08 -11.87 -8.20
C ALA A 152 13.80 -11.87 -7.35
N MET A 153 12.96 -10.84 -7.51
CA MET A 153 11.68 -10.76 -6.81
C MET A 153 10.71 -11.86 -7.23
N VAL A 154 10.56 -12.10 -8.54
CA VAL A 154 9.71 -13.20 -9.06
C VAL A 154 10.19 -14.55 -8.53
N ARG A 155 11.51 -14.81 -8.55
CA ARG A 155 12.08 -16.06 -7.99
C ARG A 155 11.78 -16.21 -6.50
N PHE A 156 11.87 -15.13 -5.72
CA PHE A 156 11.55 -15.16 -4.30
C PHE A 156 10.07 -15.48 -4.05
N ILE A 157 9.14 -14.85 -4.77
CA ILE A 157 7.70 -15.10 -4.63
C ILE A 157 7.38 -16.58 -4.92
N TYR A 158 7.87 -17.12 -6.03
CA TYR A 158 7.64 -18.53 -6.37
C TYR A 158 8.32 -19.51 -5.42
N ALA A 159 9.45 -19.14 -4.80
CA ALA A 159 10.07 -19.96 -3.76
C ALA A 159 9.22 -20.06 -2.48
N CYS A 160 8.25 -19.16 -2.29
CA CYS A 160 7.31 -19.18 -1.18
C CYS A 160 5.96 -19.81 -1.54
N GLN A 161 5.83 -20.35 -2.75
CA GLN A 161 4.62 -21.06 -3.19
C GLN A 161 4.61 -22.48 -2.61
N ASP A 162 3.46 -22.90 -2.11
CA ASP A 162 3.19 -24.31 -1.83
C ASP A 162 2.70 -24.98 -3.13
N ASP A 163 3.47 -25.92 -3.67
CA ASP A 163 3.16 -26.63 -4.92
C ASP A 163 2.30 -27.89 -4.71
N GLU A 164 2.09 -28.32 -3.46
CA GLU A 164 1.23 -29.45 -3.11
C GLU A 164 -0.22 -29.02 -2.84
N THR A 165 -0.39 -27.95 -2.04
CA THR A 165 -1.71 -27.49 -1.58
C THR A 165 -2.13 -26.15 -2.18
N GLY A 166 -1.19 -25.43 -2.81
CA GLY A 166 -1.42 -24.12 -3.41
C GLY A 166 -1.33 -22.96 -2.41
N GLY A 167 -1.24 -21.75 -2.96
CA GLY A 167 -1.09 -20.52 -2.18
C GLY A 167 0.38 -20.14 -1.95
N PHE A 168 0.57 -18.99 -1.29
CA PHE A 168 1.88 -18.46 -0.94
C PHE A 168 1.97 -18.22 0.57
N ALA A 169 3.15 -18.47 1.13
CA ALA A 169 3.50 -18.22 2.52
C ALA A 169 4.35 -16.95 2.68
N ASP A 170 4.69 -16.58 3.92
CA ASP A 170 5.63 -15.49 4.25
C ASP A 170 7.02 -15.76 3.63
N ARG A 171 7.54 -16.98 3.82
CA ARG A 171 8.88 -17.40 3.37
C ARG A 171 8.88 -18.84 2.81
N PRO A 172 9.96 -19.24 2.11
CA PRO A 172 10.10 -20.62 1.66
C PRO A 172 10.05 -21.61 2.83
N GLY A 173 9.16 -22.59 2.74
CA GLY A 173 8.95 -23.62 3.75
C GLY A 173 7.96 -23.28 4.87
N ASP A 174 7.42 -22.06 4.90
CA ASP A 174 6.33 -21.70 5.80
C ASP A 174 4.95 -22.17 5.26
N CYS A 175 3.92 -22.13 6.09
CA CYS A 175 2.56 -22.52 5.71
C CYS A 175 1.87 -21.40 4.92
N PRO A 176 1.22 -21.69 3.77
CA PRO A 176 0.53 -20.67 2.98
C PRO A 176 -0.70 -20.12 3.69
N ASP A 177 -1.03 -18.86 3.42
CA ASP A 177 -2.24 -18.22 3.92
C ASP A 177 -2.86 -17.24 2.90
N PRO A 178 -4.13 -16.84 3.06
CA PRO A 178 -4.80 -15.95 2.12
C PRO A 178 -4.14 -14.56 1.99
N PHE A 179 -3.48 -14.07 3.03
CA PHE A 179 -2.85 -12.74 3.05
C PHE A 179 -1.59 -12.73 2.18
N HIS A 180 -0.68 -13.68 2.39
CA HIS A 180 0.51 -13.82 1.54
C HIS A 180 0.16 -14.30 0.14
N THR A 181 -0.88 -15.12 -0.02
CA THR A 181 -1.39 -15.51 -1.34
C THR A 181 -1.87 -14.30 -2.16
N LEU A 182 -2.66 -13.42 -1.55
CA LEU A 182 -3.11 -12.18 -2.20
C LEU A 182 -1.92 -11.32 -2.63
N PHE A 183 -0.99 -11.06 -1.71
CA PHE A 183 0.10 -10.13 -1.99
C PHE A 183 1.18 -10.70 -2.91
N GLY A 184 1.43 -12.01 -2.88
CA GLY A 184 2.27 -12.68 -3.87
C GLY A 184 1.70 -12.54 -5.28
N ILE A 185 0.41 -12.83 -5.47
CA ILE A 185 -0.26 -12.71 -6.78
C ILE A 185 -0.30 -11.24 -7.24
N ALA A 186 -0.65 -10.30 -6.35
CA ALA A 186 -0.69 -8.88 -6.68
C ALA A 186 0.71 -8.32 -7.01
N GLY A 187 1.75 -8.78 -6.31
CA GLY A 187 3.15 -8.48 -6.60
C GLY A 187 3.58 -9.00 -7.98
N LEU A 188 3.24 -10.24 -8.33
CA LEU A 188 3.50 -10.80 -9.67
C LEU A 188 2.80 -10.01 -10.78
N SER A 189 1.55 -9.58 -10.56
CA SER A 189 0.83 -8.70 -11.48
C SER A 189 1.56 -7.37 -11.71
N LEU A 190 2.07 -6.71 -10.66
CA LEU A 190 2.87 -5.49 -10.81
C LEU A 190 4.20 -5.74 -11.55
N LEU A 191 4.81 -6.92 -11.36
CA LEU A 191 6.07 -7.29 -12.01
C LEU A 191 5.91 -7.62 -13.51
N GLY A 192 4.67 -7.64 -14.03
CA GLY A 192 4.38 -7.83 -15.45
C GLY A 192 4.09 -9.28 -15.84
N ASP A 193 3.54 -10.08 -14.94
CA ASP A 193 3.00 -11.40 -15.31
C ASP A 193 1.73 -11.23 -16.19
N ASP A 194 1.88 -11.49 -17.49
CA ASP A 194 0.82 -11.35 -18.50
C ASP A 194 -0.37 -12.32 -18.31
N SER A 195 -0.21 -13.36 -17.49
CA SER A 195 -1.31 -14.27 -17.15
C SER A 195 -2.26 -13.68 -16.11
N LEU A 196 -1.81 -12.66 -15.38
CA LEU A 196 -2.56 -11.99 -14.32
C LEU A 196 -3.18 -10.69 -14.83
N ARG A 197 -4.36 -10.36 -14.26
CA ARG A 197 -4.99 -9.07 -14.58
C ARG A 197 -4.20 -7.93 -13.92
N PRO A 198 -4.08 -6.76 -14.57
CA PRO A 198 -3.48 -5.59 -13.96
C PRO A 198 -4.19 -5.17 -12.68
N VAL A 199 -3.41 -4.91 -11.64
CA VAL A 199 -3.86 -4.42 -10.34
C VAL A 199 -3.54 -2.94 -10.19
N ASP A 200 -4.42 -2.19 -9.52
CA ASP A 200 -4.17 -0.81 -9.14
C ASP A 200 -3.30 -0.76 -7.88
N ALA A 201 -2.16 -0.07 -7.96
CA ALA A 201 -1.17 -0.03 -6.88
C ALA A 201 -1.65 0.71 -5.63
N VAL A 202 -2.67 1.58 -5.72
CA VAL A 202 -3.21 2.27 -4.54
C VAL A 202 -4.18 1.35 -3.78
N PHE A 203 -5.07 0.66 -4.50
CA PHE A 203 -6.19 -0.03 -3.87
C PHE A 203 -6.04 -1.56 -3.75
N CYS A 204 -4.98 -2.15 -4.32
CA CYS A 204 -4.83 -3.61 -4.38
C CYS A 204 -6.07 -4.30 -4.99
N MET A 205 -6.68 -3.66 -5.98
CA MET A 205 -7.87 -4.15 -6.69
C MET A 205 -7.59 -4.24 -8.19
N PRO A 206 -8.18 -5.20 -8.93
CA PRO A 206 -8.03 -5.24 -10.37
C PRO A 206 -8.51 -3.95 -11.03
N LYS A 207 -7.73 -3.38 -11.94
CA LYS A 207 -8.03 -2.07 -12.56
C LYS A 207 -9.41 -2.01 -13.21
N TYR A 208 -9.84 -3.10 -13.85
CA TYR A 208 -11.16 -3.17 -14.49
C TYR A 208 -12.34 -3.02 -13.52
N MET A 209 -12.15 -3.34 -12.23
CA MET A 209 -13.18 -3.17 -11.20
C MET A 209 -13.33 -1.70 -10.80
N LEU A 210 -12.24 -0.94 -10.81
CA LEU A 210 -12.20 0.45 -10.36
C LEU A 210 -12.75 1.44 -11.39
N LYS A 211 -12.89 1.03 -12.67
CA LYS A 211 -13.34 1.92 -13.75
C LYS A 211 -12.51 3.22 -13.75
N GLU A 212 -13.14 4.39 -13.69
CA GLU A 212 -12.49 5.71 -13.66
C GLU A 212 -11.76 6.03 -12.34
N LYS A 213 -11.89 5.19 -11.30
CA LYS A 213 -11.25 5.41 -9.99
C LYS A 213 -9.83 4.86 -9.89
N THR A 214 -9.30 4.25 -10.95
CA THR A 214 -7.90 3.81 -10.97
C THR A 214 -6.96 5.01 -10.87
N LEU A 215 -5.91 4.90 -10.07
CA LEU A 215 -4.93 5.97 -9.82
C LEU A 215 -3.53 5.60 -10.30
N CYS A 216 -3.20 4.31 -10.37
CA CYS A 216 -1.87 3.82 -10.77
C CYS A 216 -1.95 2.53 -11.57
#